data_AF-A0A653BPX0-F1
#
_entry.id   AF-A0A653BPX0-F1
#
_cell.length_a   1.000
_cell.length_b   1.000
_cell.length_c   1.000
_cell.angle_alpha   90.00
_cell.angle_beta   90.00
_cell.angle_gamma   90.00
#
_symmetry.space_group_name_H-M   'P 1'
#
loop_
_entity.id
_entity.type
_entity.pdbx_description
1 polymer ?
#
loop_
_entity_poly.entity_id
_entity_poly.type
_entity_poly.pdbx_seq_one_letter_code
_entity_poly.pdbx_strand_id
1 'polypeptide(L)' 'MRRIVVDVDAGVDDYVALLIFLHADKLKNVKIEGIICTNGNTTRENVVRNVVRLLELVGRTDDINIHLM' A
#
# COMPACT_ATOMS: atom_id res chain seq x y z
N MET A 1 -16.57 8.30 5.50
CA MET A 1 -15.28 7.61 5.32
C MET A 1 -15.34 6.78 4.04
N ARG A 2 -14.53 7.12 3.05
CA ARG A 2 -14.49 6.40 1.76
C ARG A 2 -13.62 5.16 1.87
N ARG A 3 -14.14 4.00 1.49
CA ARG A 3 -13.38 2.74 1.45
C ARG A 3 -12.69 2.60 0.11
N ILE A 4 -11.43 2.19 0.10
CA ILE A 4 -10.61 2.09 -1.10
C ILE A 4 -9.81 0.79 -1.10
N VAL A 5 -9.50 0.33 -2.31
CA VAL A 5 -8.43 -0.64 -2.58
C VAL A 5 -7.41 0.11 -3.43
N VAL A 6 -6.12 -0.08 -3.13
CA VAL A 6 -5.03 0.60 -3.83
C VAL A 6 -4.26 -0.43 -4.64
N ASP A 7 -4.08 -0.18 -5.93
CA ASP A 7 -3.29 -1.03 -6.84
C ASP A 7 -2.00 -0.28 -7.19
N VAL A 8 -0.84 -0.90 -6.92
CA VAL A 8 0.48 -0.27 -6.98
C VAL A 8 1.54 -1.21 -7.58
N ASP A 9 2.53 -0.64 -8.26
CA ASP A 9 3.72 -1.35 -8.74
C ASP A 9 4.99 -0.97 -7.95
N ALA A 10 4.81 -0.23 -6.85
CA ALA A 10 5.84 0.19 -5.89
C ALA A 10 6.97 1.04 -6.51
N GLY A 11 6.63 1.85 -7.52
CA GLY A 11 7.40 3.01 -7.92
C GLY A 11 7.58 4.03 -6.80
N VAL A 12 8.52 4.96 -6.96
CA VAL A 12 8.76 6.02 -5.95
C VAL A 12 7.52 6.89 -5.74
N ASP A 13 6.79 7.15 -6.82
CA ASP A 13 5.50 7.84 -6.81
C ASP A 13 4.40 7.06 -6.07
N ASP A 14 4.31 5.74 -6.28
CA ASP A 14 3.40 4.86 -5.53
C ASP A 14 3.71 4.87 -4.03
N TYR A 15 4.99 4.87 -3.66
CA TYR A 15 5.41 4.98 -2.27
C TYR A 15 4.87 6.25 -1.62
N VAL A 16 4.98 7.40 -2.30
CA VAL A 16 4.47 8.68 -1.80
C VAL A 16 2.95 8.67 -1.73
N ALA A 17 2.27 8.15 -2.76
CA ALA A 17 0.82 8.03 -2.78
C ALA A 17 0.31 7.13 -1.63
N LEU A 18 0.95 5.99 -1.41
CA LEU A 18 0.60 5.05 -0.37
C LEU A 18 0.83 5.64 1.03
N LEU A 19 1.92 6.40 1.23
CA LEU A 19 2.14 7.17 2.47
C LEU A 19 1.01 8.17 2.75
N ILE A 20 0.57 8.92 1.73
CA ILE A 20 -0.54 9.86 1.85
C ILE A 20 -1.83 9.13 2.25
N PHE A 21 -2.13 8.00 1.60
CA PHE A 21 -3.32 7.21 1.92
C PHE A 21 -3.25 6.59 3.31
N LEU A 22 -2.11 6.05 3.73
CA LEU A 22 -1.90 5.49 5.07
C LEU A 22 -2.09 6.56 6.15
N HIS A 23 -1.60 7.78 5.91
CA HIS A 23 -1.84 8.91 6.81
C HIS A 23 -3.33 9.29 6.86
N ALA A 24 -3.99 9.37 5.70
CA ALA A 24 -5.42 9.67 5.61
C ALA A 24 -6.30 8.60 6.27
N ASP A 25 -5.91 7.32 6.21
CA ASP A 25 -6.56 6.20 6.90
C ASP A 25 -6.41 6.32 8.41
N LYS A 26 -5.21 6.66 8.90
CA LYS A 26 -4.96 6.97 10.32
C LYS A 26 -5.85 8.11 10.84
N LEU A 27 -6.09 9.12 10.01
CA LEU A 27 -7.01 10.23 10.31
C LEU A 27 -8.49 9.89 10.10
N LYS A 28 -8.83 8.67 9.67
CA LYS A 28 -10.19 8.18 9.37
C LYS A 28 -10.91 8.92 8.23
N ASN A 29 -10.14 9.58 7.35
CA ASN A 29 -10.68 10.23 6.15
C ASN A 29 -11.03 9.19 5.07
N VAL A 30 -10.16 8.20 4.91
CA VAL A 30 -10.36 7.01 4.07
C VAL A 30 -10.25 5.75 4.91
N LYS A 31 -10.60 4.59 4.33
CA LYS A 31 -10.27 3.28 4.88
C LYS A 31 -9.67 2.42 3.77
N ILE A 32 -8.43 1.97 3.97
CA ILE A 32 -7.79 1.02 3.06
C ILE A 32 -8.29 -0.38 3.41
N GLU A 33 -8.97 -1.04 2.47
CA GLU A 33 -9.48 -2.41 2.65
C GLU A 33 -8.48 -3.46 2.13
N GLY A 34 -7.56 -3.06 1.25
CA GLY A 34 -6.53 -3.93 0.71
C GLY A 34 -5.58 -3.18 -0.22
N ILE A 35 -4.42 -3.80 -0.44
CA ILE A 35 -3.40 -3.34 -1.37
C ILE A 35 -3.15 -4.46 -2.38
N ILE A 36 -3.22 -4.11 -3.66
CA ILE A 36 -2.90 -5.01 -4.77
C ILE A 36 -1.52 -4.61 -5.29
N CYS A 37 -0.63 -5.59 -5.39
CA CYS A 37 0.70 -5.42 -5.94
C CYS A 37 0.70 -5.94 -7.38
N THR A 38 0.74 -5.02 -8.35
CA THR A 38 0.82 -5.34 -9.78
C THR A 38 2.26 -5.34 -10.28
N ASN A 39 2.47 -5.84 -11.50
CA ASN A 39 3.79 -5.90 -12.13
C ASN A 39 4.10 -4.61 -12.90
N GLY A 40 5.34 -4.12 -12.82
CA GLY A 40 5.72 -2.87 -13.48
C GLY A 40 7.17 -2.48 -13.23
N ASN A 41 7.38 -1.47 -12.37
CA ASN A 41 8.69 -0.89 -12.03
C ASN A 41 9.76 -1.89 -11.57
N THR A 42 9.36 -3.04 -11.01
CA THR A 42 10.26 -4.13 -10.64
C THR A 42 9.54 -5.47 -10.67
N THR A 43 10.22 -6.57 -10.31
CA THR A 43 9.57 -7.89 -10.21
C THR A 43 8.50 -7.87 -9.13
N ARG A 44 7.44 -8.67 -9.29
CA ARG A 44 6.34 -8.77 -8.31
C ARG A 44 6.81 -9.02 -6.87
N GLU A 45 7.83 -9.86 -6.70
CA GLU A 45 8.41 -10.16 -5.38
C GLU A 45 9.07 -8.92 -4.76
N ASN A 46 9.66 -8.07 -5.58
CA ASN A 46 10.22 -6.81 -5.13
C ASN A 46 9.12 -5.79 -4.84
N VAL A 47 8.05 -5.73 -5.64
CA VAL A 47 6.89 -4.86 -5.36
C VAL A 47 6.28 -5.19 -3.99
N VAL A 48 5.98 -6.46 -3.72
CA VAL A 48 5.42 -6.88 -2.42
C VAL A 48 6.38 -6.55 -1.28
N ARG A 49 7.66 -6.88 -1.43
CA ARG A 49 8.67 -6.59 -0.40
C ARG A 49 8.77 -5.09 -0.11
N ASN A 50 8.67 -4.28 -1.15
CA ASN A 50 8.71 -2.82 -1.06
C ASN A 50 7.49 -2.27 -0.31
N VAL A 51 6.28 -2.74 -0.66
CA VAL A 51 5.04 -2.39 0.04
C VAL A 51 5.08 -2.83 1.51
N VAL A 52 5.50 -4.07 1.79
CA VAL A 52 5.62 -4.58 3.17
C VAL A 52 6.59 -3.73 4.00
N ARG A 53 7.77 -3.39 3.44
CA ARG A 53 8.74 -2.50 4.11
C ARG A 53 8.15 -1.13 4.44
N LEU A 54 7.31 -0.57 3.55
CA LEU A 54 6.65 0.70 3.81
C LEU A 54 5.65 0.59 4.95
N LEU A 55 4.84 -0.46 4.95
CA LEU A 55 3.85 -0.72 6.00
C LEU A 55 4.52 -0.91 7.38
N GLU A 56 5.62 -1.68 7.43
CA GLU A 56 6.46 -1.82 8.62
C GLU A 56 7.02 -0.47 9.08
N LEU A 57 7.56 0.34 8.17
CA LEU A 57 8.13 1.64 8.46
C LEU A 57 7.12 2.59 9.13
N VAL A 58 5.86 2.58 8.70
CA VAL A 58 4.82 3.43 9.29
C VAL A 58 4.06 2.78 10.45
N GLY A 59 4.43 1.56 10.84
CA GLY A 59 3.79 0.80 11.92
C GLY A 59 2.38 0.32 11.57
N ARG A 60 2.05 0.12 10.29
CA ARG A 60 0.77 -0.43 9.81
C ARG A 60 0.90 -1.93 9.54
N THR A 61 1.06 -2.71 10.62
CA THR A 61 1.31 -4.16 10.58
C THR A 61 0.11 -5.00 11.01
N ASP A 62 -1.07 -4.39 11.08
CA ASP A 62 -2.36 -5.03 11.32
C ASP A 62 -2.98 -5.55 10.01
N ASP A 63 -4.18 -6.14 10.09
CA ASP A 63 -4.83 -6.94 9.04
C ASP A 63 -5.25 -6.13 7.78
N ILE A 64 -4.28 -5.61 7.02
CA ILE A 64 -4.46 -5.19 5.63
C ILE A 64 -4.15 -6.38 4.72
N ASN A 65 -5.11 -6.75 3.89
CA ASN A 65 -4.91 -7.79 2.89
C ASN A 65 -4.00 -7.27 1.77
N ILE A 66 -2.88 -7.95 1.55
CA ILE A 66 -1.99 -7.71 0.41
C ILE A 66 -2.22 -8.84 -0.61
N HIS A 67 -2.64 -8.46 -1.82
CA HIS A 67 -2.88 -9.41 -2.90
C HIS A 67 -1.90 -9.21 -4.05
N LEU A 68 -1.40 -10.32 -4.58
CA LEU A 68 -0.61 -10.35 -5.81
C LEU A 68 -1.57 -10.55 -6.99
N MET A 69 -1.60 -9.61 -7.93
CA MET A 69 -2.23 -9.82 -9.25
C MET A 69 -1.18 -10.08 -10.28
#